data_AF-H4F7S3-F1
#
_entry.id   AF-H4F7S3-F1
#
_cell.length_a   1.000
_cell.length_b   1.000
_cell.length_c   1.000
_cell.angle_alpha   90.00
_cell.angle_beta   90.00
_cell.angle_gamma   90.00
#
_symmetry.space_group_name_H-M   'P 1'
#
loop_
_entity.id
_entity.type
_entity.pdbx_description
1 polymer ?
#
loop_
_entity_poly.entity_id
_entity_poly.type
_entity_poly.pdbx_seq_one_letter_code
_entity_poly.pdbx_strand_id
1 'polypeptide(L)'
;MHKYIVENLVPMNVFCNEFPIIVDMVYSNPSHPSNNFKGLYSSESLVLWADRELAAVILVAAILANRLYGWRIKLNDCLRTVEAQQQMAQYGYQPALVSTPGGGAHPRAMAVDVEALDSSGSTVDMGTAFDYFATDPAFDNPAARAYTRGWRGEEALDSEIWLNRQKLEYIMRRAAILCGHTIYPLAEEWWDFRMLPELWEGIAAICENDLHPYQRLRVIDADAKEVVKKIMDTGCRSLANSALPASVFEAIKYALNKFSSVNCFHRRSVCRE
;
A
#
# COMPACT_ATOMS: atom_id res chain seq x y z
N MET A 1 -23.29 -8.52 1.18
CA MET A 1 -22.15 -7.73 0.69
C MET A 1 -22.45 -7.25 -0.72
N HIS A 2 -22.06 -6.04 -1.08
CA HIS A 2 -22.19 -5.53 -2.45
C HIS A 2 -20.86 -5.71 -3.20
N LYS A 3 -20.92 -5.81 -4.53
CA LYS A 3 -19.72 -5.96 -5.37
C LYS A 3 -18.87 -4.70 -5.32
N TYR A 4 -17.55 -4.85 -5.21
CA TYR A 4 -16.62 -3.72 -5.36
C TYR A 4 -16.68 -3.17 -6.80
N ILE A 5 -16.63 -1.85 -6.94
CA ILE A 5 -16.63 -1.18 -8.25
C ILE A 5 -15.17 -1.07 -8.72
N VAL A 6 -14.74 -1.98 -9.59
CA VAL A 6 -13.32 -2.10 -10.01
C VAL A 6 -12.79 -0.88 -10.74
N GLU A 7 -13.67 -0.04 -11.27
CA GLU A 7 -13.34 1.28 -11.84
C GLU A 7 -12.88 2.30 -10.80
N ASN A 8 -13.05 2.02 -9.50
CA ASN A 8 -12.46 2.84 -8.42
C ASN A 8 -11.00 2.51 -8.14
N LEU A 9 -10.42 1.50 -8.79
CA LEU A 9 -9.00 1.17 -8.62
C LEU A 9 -8.12 2.18 -9.36
N VAL A 10 -7.18 2.75 -8.62
CA VAL A 10 -6.19 3.71 -9.10
C VAL A 10 -4.85 3.00 -9.29
N PRO A 11 -4.21 3.09 -10.46
CA PRO A 11 -2.88 2.57 -10.67
C PRO A 11 -1.84 3.50 -10.04
N MET A 12 -1.26 3.13 -8.90
CA MET A 12 -0.37 4.03 -8.15
C MET A 12 0.91 4.39 -8.88
N ASN A 13 1.34 3.57 -9.85
CA ASN A 13 2.54 3.75 -10.65
C ASN A 13 2.57 5.10 -11.39
N VAL A 14 1.40 5.62 -11.78
CA VAL A 14 1.32 6.89 -12.53
C VAL A 14 1.79 8.10 -11.72
N PHE A 15 1.91 7.97 -10.39
CA PHE A 15 2.34 9.05 -9.51
C PHE A 15 3.82 9.01 -9.15
N CYS A 16 4.56 7.96 -9.54
CA CYS A 16 5.95 7.76 -9.12
C CYS A 16 6.93 8.87 -9.56
N ASN A 17 6.60 9.62 -10.61
CA ASN A 17 7.44 10.71 -11.11
C ASN A 17 7.12 12.07 -10.45
N GLU A 18 5.92 12.24 -9.90
CA GLU A 18 5.44 13.53 -9.40
C GLU A 18 5.20 13.56 -7.88
N PHE A 19 5.12 12.39 -7.25
CA PHE A 19 4.95 12.22 -5.81
C PHE A 19 6.14 11.46 -5.24
N PRO A 20 6.50 11.67 -3.96
CA PRO A 20 7.60 10.98 -3.29
C PRO A 20 7.20 9.55 -2.89
N ILE A 21 6.69 8.80 -3.87
CA ILE A 21 6.37 7.38 -3.75
C ILE A 21 7.31 6.56 -4.63
N ILE A 22 7.40 5.27 -4.32
CA ILE A 22 7.95 4.22 -5.18
C ILE A 22 6.96 3.07 -5.15
N VAL A 23 6.77 2.39 -6.28
CA VAL A 23 6.04 1.11 -6.33
C VAL A 23 7.06 -0.01 -6.50
N ASP A 24 6.98 -1.01 -5.65
CA ASP A 24 7.83 -2.20 -5.65
C ASP A 24 6.92 -3.43 -5.60
N MET A 25 6.64 -4.04 -6.76
CA MET A 25 5.73 -5.19 -6.85
C MET A 25 6.41 -6.48 -6.36
N VAL A 26 6.65 -6.58 -5.05
CA VAL A 26 7.41 -7.65 -4.39
C VAL A 26 6.93 -9.03 -4.83
N TYR A 27 5.61 -9.25 -4.82
CA TYR A 27 5.02 -10.54 -5.10
C TYR A 27 4.96 -10.93 -6.58
N SER A 28 5.32 -10.01 -7.50
CA SER A 28 5.47 -10.30 -8.95
C SER A 28 6.85 -10.83 -9.31
N ASN A 29 7.83 -10.74 -8.41
CA ASN A 29 9.19 -11.22 -8.64
C ASN A 29 9.55 -12.35 -7.66
N PRO A 30 9.61 -13.62 -8.13
CA PRO A 30 9.97 -14.78 -7.30
C PRO A 30 11.35 -14.71 -6.64
N SER A 31 12.27 -13.90 -7.20
CA SER A 31 13.63 -13.73 -6.69
C SER A 31 13.80 -12.47 -5.85
N HIS A 32 12.72 -11.73 -5.58
CA HIS A 32 12.78 -10.55 -4.74
C HIS A 32 13.14 -10.95 -3.29
N PRO A 33 14.11 -10.28 -2.64
CA PRO A 33 14.60 -10.69 -1.31
C PRO A 33 13.50 -10.66 -0.23
N SER A 34 12.52 -9.77 -0.36
CA SER A 34 11.36 -9.68 0.55
C SER A 34 10.15 -10.53 0.14
N ASN A 35 10.26 -11.39 -0.89
CA ASN A 35 9.15 -12.22 -1.34
C ASN A 35 9.20 -13.62 -0.70
N ASN A 36 8.47 -13.80 0.39
CA ASN A 36 8.35 -15.07 1.10
C ASN A 36 7.56 -16.15 0.33
N PHE A 37 6.84 -15.75 -0.72
CA PHE A 37 5.85 -16.59 -1.41
C PHE A 37 6.26 -17.00 -2.82
N LYS A 38 7.54 -16.80 -3.19
CA LYS A 38 8.16 -17.25 -4.45
C LYS A 38 7.32 -16.92 -5.72
N GLY A 39 6.62 -15.79 -5.70
CA GLY A 39 5.75 -15.31 -6.78
C GLY A 39 4.27 -15.66 -6.57
N LEU A 40 3.48 -14.70 -6.08
CA LEU A 40 2.00 -14.78 -6.02
C LEU A 40 1.35 -14.18 -7.25
N TYR A 41 2.00 -13.17 -7.83
CA TYR A 41 1.53 -12.44 -9.00
C TYR A 41 2.33 -12.85 -10.24
N SER A 42 1.76 -12.61 -11.40
CA SER A 42 2.47 -12.70 -12.68
C SER A 42 3.63 -11.70 -12.70
N SER A 43 4.75 -12.08 -13.32
CA SER A 43 5.86 -11.14 -13.57
C SER A 43 5.47 -9.98 -14.50
N GLU A 44 4.32 -10.08 -15.16
CA GLU A 44 3.74 -9.04 -16.02
C GLU A 44 2.81 -8.10 -15.23
N SER A 45 2.48 -8.46 -13.98
CA SER A 45 1.64 -7.64 -13.10
C SER A 45 2.51 -6.57 -12.43
N LEU A 46 2.70 -5.48 -13.16
CA LEU A 46 3.60 -4.40 -12.77
C LEU A 46 2.89 -3.21 -12.10
N VAL A 47 1.56 -3.24 -12.03
CA VAL A 47 0.74 -2.13 -11.53
C VAL A 47 0.22 -2.43 -10.13
N LEU A 48 0.46 -1.52 -9.20
CA LEU A 48 -0.12 -1.55 -7.85
C LEU A 48 -1.46 -0.80 -7.86
N TRP A 49 -2.53 -1.52 -7.58
CA TRP A 49 -3.90 -0.99 -7.58
C TRP A 49 -4.38 -0.69 -6.17
N ALA A 50 -4.83 0.55 -5.94
CA ALA A 50 -5.42 1.00 -4.68
C ALA A 50 -6.85 1.50 -4.88
N ASP A 51 -7.72 1.35 -3.89
CA ASP A 51 -9.00 2.07 -3.88
C ASP A 51 -8.75 3.59 -3.94
N ARG A 52 -9.56 4.32 -4.69
CA ARG A 52 -9.39 5.76 -4.93
C ARG A 52 -9.34 6.63 -3.66
N GLU A 53 -10.01 6.24 -2.58
CA GLU A 53 -9.93 6.94 -1.30
C GLU A 53 -8.58 6.67 -0.62
N LEU A 54 -8.17 5.40 -0.57
CA LEU A 54 -6.87 5.02 -0.03
C LEU A 54 -5.72 5.62 -0.85
N ALA A 55 -5.84 5.66 -2.17
CA ALA A 55 -4.89 6.31 -3.07
C ALA A 55 -4.68 7.79 -2.67
N ALA A 56 -5.75 8.54 -2.42
CA ALA A 56 -5.63 9.92 -1.97
C ALA A 56 -4.91 10.04 -0.61
N VAL A 57 -5.19 9.13 0.33
CA VAL A 57 -4.49 9.05 1.62
C VAL A 57 -2.99 8.79 1.41
N ILE A 58 -2.62 7.84 0.56
CA ILE A 58 -1.22 7.51 0.24
C ILE A 58 -0.50 8.73 -0.35
N LEU A 59 -1.11 9.45 -1.29
CA LEU A 59 -0.50 10.65 -1.89
C LEU A 59 -0.25 11.76 -0.85
N VAL A 60 -1.21 11.99 0.06
CA VAL A 60 -1.03 12.95 1.17
C VAL A 60 0.06 12.46 2.13
N ALA A 61 0.05 11.19 2.50
CA ALA A 61 1.04 10.57 3.38
C ALA A 61 2.46 10.72 2.83
N ALA A 62 2.65 10.45 1.54
CA ALA A 62 3.94 10.58 0.88
C ALA A 62 4.47 12.03 0.95
N ILE A 63 3.62 13.03 0.69
CA ILE A 63 4.01 14.44 0.80
C ILE A 63 4.33 14.84 2.25
N LEU A 64 3.56 14.35 3.23
CA LEU A 64 3.85 14.59 4.65
C LEU A 64 5.18 13.94 5.06
N ALA A 65 5.42 12.69 4.67
CA ALA A 65 6.66 11.97 4.96
C ALA A 65 7.87 12.72 4.41
N ASN A 66 7.77 13.18 3.16
CA ASN A 66 8.84 13.92 2.51
C ASN A 66 9.10 15.28 3.18
N ARG A 67 8.05 16.03 3.51
CA ARG A 67 8.19 17.34 4.15
C ARG A 67 8.72 17.28 5.58
N LEU A 68 8.28 16.30 6.36
CA LEU A 68 8.61 16.22 7.78
C LEU A 68 9.97 15.53 8.02
N TYR A 69 10.30 14.52 7.20
CA TYR A 69 11.44 13.64 7.46
C TYR A 69 12.34 13.41 6.25
N GLY A 70 12.06 14.04 5.10
CA GLY A 70 12.80 13.79 3.86
C GLY A 70 12.53 12.40 3.26
N TRP A 71 11.52 11.69 3.75
CA TRP A 71 11.26 10.31 3.35
C TRP A 71 10.50 10.21 2.03
N ARG A 72 10.68 9.07 1.36
CA ARG A 72 9.77 8.57 0.32
C ARG A 72 9.01 7.36 0.85
N ILE A 73 7.81 7.12 0.34
CA ILE A 73 7.02 5.95 0.71
C ILE A 73 7.11 4.90 -0.41
N LYS A 74 7.66 3.73 -0.09
CA LYS A 74 7.67 2.58 -1.00
C LYS A 74 6.43 1.73 -0.74
N LEU A 75 5.65 1.46 -1.79
CA LEU A 75 4.42 0.67 -1.76
C LEU A 75 4.76 -0.75 -2.23
N ASN A 76 4.60 -1.73 -1.35
CA ASN A 76 4.97 -3.13 -1.61
C ASN A 76 3.78 -4.00 -2.02
N ASP A 77 2.61 -3.73 -1.44
CA ASP A 77 1.36 -4.40 -1.79
C ASP A 77 0.13 -3.54 -1.48
N CYS A 78 -0.97 -3.79 -2.19
CA CYS A 78 -2.27 -3.14 -1.95
C CYS A 78 -3.41 -4.09 -2.31
N LEU A 79 -3.95 -4.03 -3.54
CA LEU A 79 -4.89 -5.06 -4.00
C LEU A 79 -4.23 -6.44 -3.98
N ARG A 80 -4.80 -7.37 -3.21
CA ARG A 80 -4.44 -8.78 -3.21
C ARG A 80 -5.69 -9.61 -3.42
N THR A 81 -5.87 -10.19 -4.61
CA THR A 81 -7.08 -10.95 -4.96
C THR A 81 -7.31 -12.16 -4.06
N VAL A 82 -8.54 -12.64 -3.99
CA VAL A 82 -8.91 -13.86 -3.25
C VAL A 82 -8.01 -15.04 -3.67
N GLU A 83 -7.77 -15.21 -4.97
CA GLU A 83 -6.92 -16.27 -5.51
C GLU A 83 -5.45 -16.12 -5.10
N ALA A 84 -4.93 -14.90 -4.99
CA ALA A 84 -3.57 -14.68 -4.48
C ALA A 84 -3.48 -15.03 -2.98
N GLN A 85 -4.49 -14.67 -2.17
CA GLN A 85 -4.54 -15.08 -0.76
C GLN A 85 -4.67 -16.60 -0.61
N GLN A 86 -5.43 -17.28 -1.49
CA GLN A 86 -5.49 -18.75 -1.53
C GLN A 86 -4.12 -19.36 -1.79
N GLN A 87 -3.34 -18.76 -2.68
CA GLN A 87 -1.97 -19.21 -2.95
C GLN A 87 -1.04 -18.94 -1.75
N MET A 88 -1.16 -17.78 -1.08
CA MET A 88 -0.41 -17.51 0.15
C MET A 88 -0.67 -18.56 1.25
N ALA A 89 -1.93 -18.96 1.43
CA ALA A 89 -2.32 -19.93 2.45
C ALA A 89 -1.63 -21.30 2.28
N GLN A 90 -1.15 -21.63 1.07
CA GLN A 90 -0.43 -22.88 0.78
C GLN A 90 0.99 -22.91 1.39
N TYR A 91 1.54 -21.77 1.80
CA TYR A 91 2.87 -21.68 2.40
C TYR A 91 2.91 -22.02 3.90
N GLY A 92 1.75 -22.23 4.53
CA GLY A 92 1.68 -22.78 5.88
C GLY A 92 2.18 -21.86 7.01
N TYR A 93 2.25 -20.56 6.76
CA TYR A 93 2.51 -19.58 7.83
C TYR A 93 1.40 -19.59 8.88
N GLN A 94 1.72 -19.14 10.09
CA GLN A 94 0.76 -19.08 11.18
C GLN A 94 -0.45 -18.20 10.80
N PRO A 95 -1.70 -18.58 11.13
CA PRO A 95 -2.89 -17.81 10.78
C PRO A 95 -2.92 -16.36 11.29
N ALA A 96 -2.12 -16.06 12.33
CA ALA A 96 -1.96 -14.71 12.86
C ALA A 96 -1.17 -13.77 11.93
N LEU A 97 -0.43 -14.31 10.95
CA LEU A 97 0.46 -13.57 10.06
C LEU A 97 -0.04 -13.49 8.61
N VAL A 98 -1.01 -14.32 8.24
CA VAL A 98 -1.57 -14.35 6.89
C VAL A 98 -3.08 -14.42 6.98
N SER A 99 -3.74 -13.41 6.41
CA SER A 99 -5.21 -13.37 6.35
C SER A 99 -5.78 -14.54 5.56
N THR A 100 -6.94 -15.03 5.97
CA THR A 100 -7.69 -16.05 5.22
C THR A 100 -8.12 -15.52 3.86
N PRO A 101 -8.33 -16.39 2.85
CA PRO A 101 -8.83 -15.96 1.54
C PRO A 101 -10.13 -15.17 1.60
N GLY A 102 -10.14 -13.97 1.02
CA GLY A 102 -11.24 -13.00 1.06
C GLY A 102 -11.35 -12.19 2.36
N GLY A 103 -10.52 -12.52 3.35
CA GLY A 103 -10.40 -11.82 4.62
C GLY A 103 -9.54 -10.56 4.52
N GLY A 104 -9.82 -9.60 5.41
CA GLY A 104 -9.08 -8.35 5.51
C GLY A 104 -9.39 -7.35 4.39
N ALA A 105 -8.59 -6.29 4.34
CA ALA A 105 -8.83 -5.13 3.47
C ALA A 105 -8.03 -5.16 2.15
N HIS A 106 -6.94 -5.93 2.06
CA HIS A 106 -6.21 -6.13 0.80
C HIS A 106 -7.06 -6.66 -0.36
N PRO A 107 -7.95 -7.67 -0.19
CA PRO A 107 -8.81 -8.11 -1.30
C PRO A 107 -9.91 -7.12 -1.65
N ARG A 108 -9.86 -5.89 -1.12
CA ARG A 108 -10.74 -4.78 -1.47
C ARG A 108 -9.94 -3.54 -1.89
N ALA A 109 -8.62 -3.69 -2.09
CA ALA A 109 -7.67 -2.60 -2.34
C ALA A 109 -7.71 -1.48 -1.28
N MET A 110 -8.14 -1.83 -0.05
CA MET A 110 -8.33 -0.90 1.08
C MET A 110 -7.29 -1.12 2.19
N ALA A 111 -6.23 -1.89 1.92
CA ALA A 111 -5.03 -1.95 2.74
C ALA A 111 -3.81 -1.66 1.86
N VAL A 112 -2.74 -1.16 2.46
CA VAL A 112 -1.46 -0.94 1.79
C VAL A 112 -0.32 -1.34 2.71
N ASP A 113 0.64 -2.07 2.15
CA ASP A 113 1.89 -2.42 2.81
C ASP A 113 2.98 -1.46 2.34
N VAL A 114 3.61 -0.77 3.28
CA VAL A 114 4.57 0.30 2.97
C VAL A 114 5.88 0.18 3.74
N GLU A 115 6.95 0.63 3.08
CA GLU A 115 8.23 0.96 3.70
C GLU A 115 8.50 2.47 3.57
N ALA A 116 9.28 3.02 4.50
CA ALA A 116 9.82 4.37 4.36
C ALA A 116 11.26 4.29 3.85
N LEU A 117 11.62 5.15 2.90
CA LEU A 117 12.99 5.30 2.40
C LEU A 117 13.52 6.67 2.79
N ASP A 118 14.76 6.73 3.24
CA ASP A 118 15.43 7.99 3.57
C ASP A 118 15.87 8.78 2.31
N SER A 119 16.54 9.91 2.52
CA SER A 119 17.05 10.75 1.42
C SER A 119 18.15 10.09 0.58
N SER A 120 18.80 9.04 1.09
CA SER A 120 19.79 8.24 0.34
C SER A 120 19.12 7.16 -0.53
N GLY A 121 17.84 6.90 -0.32
CA GLY A 121 17.10 5.80 -0.95
C GLY A 121 17.18 4.48 -0.17
N SER A 122 17.74 4.50 1.04
CA SER A 122 17.85 3.32 1.90
C SER A 122 16.56 3.13 2.71
N THR A 123 16.15 1.89 2.97
CA THR A 123 15.02 1.60 3.85
C THR A 123 15.32 2.12 5.26
N VAL A 124 14.43 2.94 5.80
CA VAL A 124 14.48 3.40 7.19
C VAL A 124 14.37 2.19 8.10
N ASP A 125 15.26 2.09 9.09
CA ASP A 125 15.27 0.94 9.98
C ASP A 125 14.00 0.91 10.85
N MET A 126 13.24 -0.17 10.67
CA MET A 126 12.01 -0.48 11.38
C MET A 126 12.18 -1.75 12.24
N GLY A 127 13.40 -2.27 12.42
CA GLY A 127 13.74 -3.43 13.24
C GLY A 127 13.53 -4.80 12.57
N THR A 128 12.74 -4.87 11.51
CA THR A 128 12.61 -6.05 10.63
C THR A 128 12.46 -5.58 9.18
N ALA A 129 12.71 -6.47 8.23
CA ALA A 129 12.27 -6.24 6.85
C ALA A 129 10.74 -6.28 6.74
N PHE A 130 10.21 -5.73 5.65
CA PHE A 130 8.84 -6.00 5.20
C PHE A 130 8.59 -7.52 5.12
N ASP A 131 7.37 -7.94 5.47
CA ASP A 131 6.92 -9.33 5.36
C ASP A 131 7.70 -10.29 6.27
N TYR A 132 8.26 -9.78 7.37
CA TYR A 132 8.93 -10.62 8.37
C TYR A 132 7.91 -11.47 9.13
N PHE A 133 7.97 -12.79 8.95
CA PHE A 133 7.09 -13.74 9.64
C PHE A 133 7.81 -14.44 10.79
N ALA A 134 7.46 -14.04 12.01
CA ALA A 134 8.00 -14.66 13.22
C ALA A 134 7.58 -16.14 13.33
N THR A 135 8.46 -16.97 13.89
CA THR A 135 8.17 -18.42 14.09
C THR A 135 7.07 -18.65 15.13
N ASP A 136 7.06 -17.86 16.21
CA ASP A 136 6.04 -17.89 17.26
C ASP A 136 5.51 -16.47 17.51
N PRO A 137 4.64 -15.94 16.61
CA PRO A 137 4.20 -14.56 16.68
C PRO A 137 3.32 -14.25 17.90
N ALA A 138 2.78 -15.28 18.56
CA ALA A 138 2.00 -15.11 19.79
C ALA A 138 2.90 -14.79 21.00
N PHE A 139 4.11 -15.35 21.03
CA PHE A 139 5.08 -15.12 22.09
C PHE A 139 6.07 -14.00 21.75
N ASP A 140 6.53 -13.95 20.51
CA ASP A 140 7.62 -13.09 20.08
C ASP A 140 7.46 -12.69 18.60
N ASN A 141 6.90 -11.50 18.37
CA ASN A 141 6.75 -10.92 17.03
C ASN A 141 7.52 -9.61 16.90
N PRO A 142 8.79 -9.64 16.47
CA PRO A 142 9.58 -8.44 16.20
C PRO A 142 8.95 -7.44 15.21
N ALA A 143 8.10 -7.92 14.30
CA ALA A 143 7.40 -7.07 13.34
C ALA A 143 6.16 -6.36 13.92
N ALA A 144 5.67 -6.78 15.09
CA ALA A 144 4.51 -6.15 15.72
C ALA A 144 4.81 -4.68 16.00
N ARG A 145 3.88 -3.80 15.68
CA ARG A 145 4.03 -2.34 15.71
C ARG A 145 4.53 -1.83 17.06
N ALA A 146 3.96 -2.37 18.14
CA ALA A 146 4.31 -2.04 19.52
C ALA A 146 5.31 -3.03 20.16
N TYR A 147 6.05 -3.80 19.36
CA TYR A 147 7.01 -4.78 19.88
C TYR A 147 8.15 -4.12 20.68
N THR A 148 8.42 -4.65 21.87
CA THR A 148 9.46 -4.15 22.79
C THR A 148 10.34 -5.26 23.38
N ARG A 149 10.23 -6.52 22.93
CA ARG A 149 10.94 -7.66 23.54
C ARG A 149 12.37 -7.78 22.98
N GLY A 150 13.33 -8.14 23.84
CA GLY A 150 14.73 -7.68 23.73
C GLY A 150 15.13 -6.75 24.90
N TRP A 151 14.15 -6.35 25.72
CA TRP A 151 14.30 -5.72 27.03
C TRP A 151 14.90 -6.69 28.08
N ARG A 152 16.09 -7.24 27.80
CA ARG A 152 16.89 -8.08 28.69
C ARG A 152 18.34 -7.63 28.69
N GLY A 153 18.54 -6.34 28.95
CA GLY A 153 19.77 -5.88 29.61
C GLY A 153 20.96 -5.50 28.72
N GLU A 154 20.83 -5.41 27.39
CA GLU A 154 21.83 -4.76 26.54
C GLU A 154 21.10 -3.79 25.59
N GLU A 155 21.38 -2.50 25.81
CA GLU A 155 21.13 -1.31 24.98
C GLU A 155 20.00 -1.40 23.94
N ALA A 156 18.86 -0.77 24.29
CA ALA A 156 17.74 -0.35 23.44
C ALA A 156 17.43 -1.22 22.21
N LEU A 157 16.22 -1.82 22.18
CA LEU A 157 15.52 -1.83 20.89
C LEU A 157 15.37 -0.34 20.54
N ASP A 158 16.24 0.10 19.64
CA ASP A 158 16.79 1.44 19.60
C ASP A 158 15.65 2.46 19.65
N SER A 159 15.78 3.49 20.50
CA SER A 159 14.74 4.53 20.61
C SER A 159 14.31 5.07 19.23
N GLU A 160 15.22 4.97 18.25
CA GLU A 160 15.04 5.24 16.84
C GLU A 160 14.08 4.29 16.10
N ILE A 161 14.14 2.96 16.27
CA ILE A 161 13.23 2.01 15.58
C ILE A 161 11.78 2.28 16.00
N TRP A 162 11.55 2.37 17.31
CA TRP A 162 10.22 2.69 17.83
C TRP A 162 9.76 4.06 17.32
N LEU A 163 10.64 5.06 17.39
CA LEU A 163 10.34 6.40 16.87
C LEU A 163 10.03 6.40 15.37
N ASN A 164 10.73 5.60 14.56
CA ASN A 164 10.51 5.50 13.12
C ASN A 164 9.13 4.89 12.81
N ARG A 165 8.73 3.85 13.54
CA ARG A 165 7.38 3.28 13.45
C ARG A 165 6.32 4.29 13.86
N GLN A 166 6.54 5.05 14.94
CA GLN A 166 5.62 6.11 15.38
C GLN A 166 5.53 7.25 14.36
N LYS A 167 6.65 7.65 13.73
CA LYS A 167 6.65 8.65 12.65
C LYS A 167 5.82 8.17 11.46
N LEU A 168 6.04 6.94 11.00
CA LEU A 168 5.28 6.36 9.89
C LEU A 168 3.78 6.26 10.22
N GLU A 169 3.44 5.78 11.41
CA GLU A 169 2.06 5.72 11.86
C GLU A 169 1.41 7.11 11.94
N TYR A 170 2.12 8.09 12.51
CA TYR A 170 1.65 9.48 12.58
C TYR A 170 1.36 10.03 11.18
N ILE A 171 2.25 9.83 10.23
CA ILE A 171 2.09 10.29 8.83
C ILE A 171 0.82 9.68 8.23
N MET A 172 0.66 8.36 8.31
CA MET A 172 -0.46 7.65 7.70
C MET A 172 -1.80 8.06 8.34
N ARG A 173 -1.85 8.15 9.68
CA ARG A 173 -3.04 8.63 10.41
C ARG A 173 -3.37 10.08 10.07
N ARG A 174 -2.36 10.95 10.05
CA ARG A 174 -2.57 12.37 9.75
C ARG A 174 -3.06 12.57 8.33
N ALA A 175 -2.51 11.83 7.36
CA ALA A 175 -2.96 11.84 5.98
C ALA A 175 -4.42 11.37 5.85
N ALA A 176 -4.79 10.29 6.54
CA ALA A 176 -6.16 9.79 6.56
C ALA A 176 -7.13 10.87 7.08
N ILE A 177 -6.83 11.49 8.23
CA ILE A 177 -7.65 12.55 8.83
C ILE A 177 -7.82 13.72 7.86
N LEU A 178 -6.74 14.14 7.21
CA LEU A 178 -6.78 15.23 6.23
C LEU A 178 -7.66 14.89 5.02
N CYS A 179 -7.70 13.63 4.61
CA CYS A 179 -8.61 13.13 3.56
C CYS A 179 -10.05 12.89 4.04
N GLY A 180 -10.36 13.13 5.32
CA GLY A 180 -11.68 12.91 5.91
C GLY A 180 -11.94 11.44 6.28
N HIS A 181 -10.88 10.68 6.52
CA HIS A 181 -10.93 9.26 6.87
C HIS A 181 -10.19 8.98 8.18
N THR A 182 -10.37 7.76 8.68
CA THR A 182 -9.50 7.18 9.70
C THR A 182 -8.87 5.92 9.10
N ILE A 183 -7.63 5.64 9.48
CA ILE A 183 -6.92 4.42 9.10
C ILE A 183 -6.64 3.57 10.34
N TYR A 184 -6.57 2.26 10.14
CA TYR A 184 -6.23 1.24 11.09
C TYR A 184 -4.83 0.68 10.76
N PRO A 185 -3.77 1.13 11.45
CA PRO A 185 -2.46 0.49 11.42
C PRO A 185 -2.55 -0.87 12.11
N LEU A 186 -2.14 -1.95 11.44
CA LEU A 186 -2.20 -3.29 12.02
C LEU A 186 -1.25 -3.40 13.22
N ALA A 187 -1.68 -4.06 14.30
CA ALA A 187 -0.86 -4.18 15.50
C ALA A 187 0.30 -5.17 15.31
N GLU A 188 0.07 -6.21 14.51
CA GLU A 188 0.97 -7.33 14.27
C GLU A 188 2.05 -7.04 13.21
N GLU A 189 1.84 -6.01 12.38
CA GLU A 189 2.70 -5.68 11.25
C GLU A 189 2.90 -4.16 11.17
N TRP A 190 4.13 -3.69 11.31
CA TRP A 190 4.43 -2.24 11.29
C TRP A 190 4.20 -1.59 9.92
N TRP A 191 4.24 -2.37 8.84
CA TRP A 191 4.11 -1.91 7.45
C TRP A 191 2.65 -1.83 6.95
N ASP A 192 1.71 -2.55 7.56
CA ASP A 192 0.32 -2.68 7.08
C ASP A 192 -0.57 -1.55 7.63
N PHE A 193 -1.23 -0.83 6.71
CA PHE A 193 -2.23 0.19 7.02
C PHE A 193 -3.52 -0.03 6.25
N ARG A 194 -4.67 0.01 6.95
CA ARG A 194 -5.99 -0.34 6.39
C ARG A 194 -7.01 0.75 6.57
N MET A 195 -7.89 0.97 5.60
CA MET A 195 -9.13 1.70 5.86
C MET A 195 -9.91 0.99 6.98
N LEU A 196 -10.69 1.75 7.76
CA LEU A 196 -11.44 1.14 8.86
C LEU A 196 -12.44 0.07 8.36
N PRO A 197 -12.70 -1.00 9.15
CA PRO A 197 -13.60 -2.08 8.77
C PRO A 197 -14.99 -1.64 8.31
N GLU A 198 -15.56 -0.58 8.88
CA GLU A 198 -16.91 -0.11 8.53
C GLU A 198 -17.02 0.36 7.07
N LEU A 199 -15.88 0.67 6.43
CA LEU A 199 -15.82 1.07 5.03
C LEU A 199 -15.80 -0.13 4.07
N TRP A 200 -15.40 -1.31 4.53
CA TRP A 200 -15.12 -2.45 3.63
C TRP A 200 -15.78 -3.78 4.01
N GLU A 201 -16.23 -3.98 5.25
CA GLU A 201 -16.95 -5.20 5.66
C GLU A 201 -18.22 -5.45 4.84
N GLY A 202 -18.88 -4.38 4.39
CA GLY A 202 -20.05 -4.45 3.52
C GLY A 202 -19.74 -4.81 2.06
N ILE A 203 -18.47 -4.80 1.66
CA ILE A 203 -18.00 -4.99 0.29
C ILE A 203 -17.51 -6.41 0.09
N ALA A 204 -17.84 -7.03 -1.04
CA ALA A 204 -17.31 -8.34 -1.41
C ALA A 204 -15.81 -8.24 -1.76
N ALA A 205 -15.04 -9.23 -1.31
CA ALA A 205 -13.65 -9.40 -1.74
C ALA A 205 -13.57 -9.57 -3.25
N ILE A 206 -12.54 -8.97 -3.86
CA ILE A 206 -12.27 -8.95 -5.30
C ILE A 206 -11.57 -10.25 -5.70
N CYS A 207 -12.17 -10.97 -6.63
CA CYS A 207 -11.55 -12.10 -7.33
C CYS A 207 -10.91 -11.63 -8.64
N GLU A 208 -9.98 -12.41 -9.20
CA GLU A 208 -9.36 -12.12 -10.52
C GLU A 208 -10.40 -11.92 -11.64
N ASN A 209 -11.53 -12.63 -11.57
CA ASN A 209 -12.60 -12.54 -12.56
C ASN A 209 -13.49 -11.30 -12.41
N ASP A 210 -13.39 -10.57 -11.31
CA ASP A 210 -14.08 -9.29 -11.15
C ASP A 210 -13.35 -8.15 -11.85
N LEU A 211 -12.04 -8.30 -12.04
CA LEU A 211 -11.14 -7.30 -12.58
C LEU A 211 -11.19 -7.24 -14.11
N HIS A 212 -10.97 -6.04 -14.64
CA HIS A 212 -10.60 -5.91 -16.06
C HIS A 212 -9.29 -6.67 -16.32
N PRO A 213 -9.06 -7.22 -17.52
CA PRO A 213 -7.85 -7.99 -17.82
C PRO A 213 -6.53 -7.27 -17.46
N TYR A 214 -6.46 -5.94 -17.63
CA TYR A 214 -5.29 -5.12 -17.29
C TYR A 214 -5.13 -4.82 -15.79
N GLN A 215 -6.13 -5.14 -14.96
CA GLN A 215 -6.07 -4.98 -13.51
C GLN A 215 -5.71 -6.29 -12.79
N ARG A 216 -5.81 -7.42 -13.48
CA ARG A 216 -5.52 -8.75 -12.93
C ARG A 216 -4.08 -8.88 -12.48
N LEU A 217 -3.88 -9.62 -11.39
CA LEU A 217 -2.55 -9.81 -10.80
C LEU A 217 -1.90 -11.11 -11.26
N ARG A 218 -2.70 -12.11 -11.66
CA ARG A 218 -2.20 -13.46 -11.96
C ARG A 218 -2.23 -13.82 -13.43
N VAL A 219 -3.22 -13.34 -14.17
CA VAL A 219 -3.39 -13.65 -15.61
C VAL A 219 -3.54 -12.36 -16.40
N ILE A 220 -2.51 -12.02 -17.18
CA ILE A 220 -2.46 -10.82 -18.02
C ILE A 220 -2.23 -11.26 -19.47
N ASP A 221 -3.26 -11.11 -20.29
CA ASP A 221 -3.21 -11.40 -21.72
C ASP A 221 -2.47 -10.31 -22.52
N ALA A 222 -2.24 -10.54 -23.81
CA ALA A 222 -1.45 -9.65 -24.65
C ALA A 222 -2.03 -8.22 -24.74
N ASP A 223 -3.35 -8.09 -24.83
CA ASP A 223 -4.01 -6.79 -24.91
C ASP A 223 -3.93 -6.05 -23.57
N ALA A 224 -4.06 -6.79 -22.46
CA ALA A 224 -3.88 -6.27 -21.12
C ALA A 224 -2.45 -5.75 -20.88
N LYS A 225 -1.42 -6.43 -21.41
CA LYS A 225 -0.01 -5.98 -21.31
C LYS A 225 0.20 -4.61 -21.96
N GLU A 226 -0.45 -4.35 -23.09
CA GLU A 226 -0.33 -3.04 -23.76
C GLU A 226 -0.95 -1.91 -22.91
N VAL A 227 -2.05 -2.18 -22.20
CA VAL A 227 -2.63 -1.22 -21.26
C VAL A 227 -1.73 -1.02 -20.05
N VAL A 228 -1.17 -2.09 -19.48
CA VAL A 228 -0.20 -2.02 -18.38
C VAL A 228 1.01 -1.18 -18.78
N LYS A 229 1.57 -1.40 -19.96
CA LYS A 229 2.69 -0.60 -20.48
C LYS A 229 2.33 0.89 -20.57
N LYS A 230 1.16 1.22 -21.12
CA LYS A 230 0.68 2.61 -21.19
C LYS A 230 0.54 3.24 -19.80
N ILE A 231 0.06 2.49 -18.80
CA ILE A 231 0.00 2.96 -17.41
C ILE A 231 1.41 3.29 -16.90
N MET A 232 2.37 2.38 -17.10
CA MET A 232 3.76 2.56 -16.66
C MET A 232 4.45 3.75 -17.34
N ASP A 233 4.13 4.01 -18.60
CA ASP A 233 4.66 5.12 -19.39
C ASP A 233 3.95 6.46 -19.10
N THR A 234 2.82 6.45 -18.36
CA THR A 234 2.02 7.65 -18.10
C THR A 234 2.31 8.25 -16.72
N GLY A 235 2.89 9.44 -16.69
CA GLY A 235 2.90 10.29 -15.50
C GLY A 235 1.56 10.99 -15.25
N CYS A 236 1.20 11.21 -13.99
CA CYS A 236 -0.09 11.78 -13.62
C CYS A 236 -0.30 13.23 -14.11
N ARG A 237 0.75 13.95 -14.52
CA ARG A 237 0.62 15.26 -15.18
C ARG A 237 0.39 15.19 -16.70
N SER A 238 0.56 14.01 -17.30
CA SER A 238 0.42 13.78 -18.75
C SER A 238 -0.89 13.09 -19.13
N LEU A 239 -1.82 12.95 -18.18
CA LEU A 239 -3.08 12.20 -18.34
C LEU A 239 -3.95 12.67 -19.51
N ALA A 240 -3.98 13.99 -19.79
CA ALA A 240 -4.82 14.57 -20.83
C ALA A 240 -4.50 14.04 -22.25
N ASN A 241 -3.26 13.56 -22.45
CA ASN A 241 -2.80 12.98 -23.71
C ASN A 241 -2.63 11.45 -23.63
N SER A 242 -3.04 10.84 -22.51
CA SER A 242 -2.88 9.41 -22.30
C SER A 242 -3.96 8.62 -23.04
N ALA A 243 -3.59 7.48 -23.64
CA ALA A 243 -4.53 6.54 -24.26
C ALA A 243 -5.07 5.51 -23.24
N LEU A 244 -5.26 5.94 -21.99
CA LEU A 244 -5.72 5.08 -20.90
C LEU A 244 -7.24 4.85 -20.97
N PRO A 245 -7.75 3.72 -20.43
CA PRO A 245 -9.18 3.52 -20.26
C PRO A 245 -9.83 4.67 -19.48
N ALA A 246 -11.05 5.07 -19.86
CA ALA A 246 -11.75 6.20 -19.24
C ALA A 246 -11.95 6.01 -17.72
N SER A 247 -12.24 4.79 -17.28
CA SER A 247 -12.36 4.45 -15.85
C SER A 247 -11.08 4.73 -15.08
N VAL A 248 -9.93 4.32 -15.61
CA VAL A 248 -8.61 4.57 -15.01
C VAL A 248 -8.35 6.08 -14.89
N PHE A 249 -8.63 6.84 -15.95
CA PHE A 249 -8.45 8.28 -15.96
C PHE A 249 -9.32 8.99 -14.90
N GLU A 250 -10.59 8.60 -14.77
CA GLU A 250 -11.49 9.20 -13.77
C GLU A 250 -11.11 8.81 -12.34
N ALA A 251 -10.62 7.59 -12.10
CA ALA A 251 -10.10 7.18 -10.81
C ALA A 251 -8.87 8.00 -10.39
N ILE A 252 -7.93 8.23 -11.32
CA ILE A 252 -6.75 9.07 -11.08
C ILE A 252 -7.16 10.52 -10.79
N LYS A 253 -8.08 11.09 -11.57
CA LYS A 253 -8.61 12.43 -11.33
C LYS A 253 -9.26 12.57 -9.96
N TYR A 254 -10.02 11.55 -9.54
CA TYR A 254 -10.63 11.53 -8.22
C TYR A 254 -9.56 11.71 -7.13
N ALA A 255 -8.52 10.87 -7.15
CA ALA A 255 -7.44 10.91 -6.17
C ALA A 255 -6.71 12.27 -6.18
N LEU A 256 -6.41 12.82 -7.37
CA LEU A 256 -5.76 14.14 -7.51
C LEU A 256 -6.63 15.30 -7.00
N ASN A 257 -7.93 15.28 -7.27
CA ASN A 257 -8.86 16.30 -6.81
C ASN A 257 -8.99 16.27 -5.27
N LYS A 258 -9.08 15.07 -4.70
CA LYS A 258 -9.10 14.86 -3.25
C LYS A 258 -7.79 15.34 -2.60
N PHE A 259 -6.64 14.98 -3.18
CA PHE A 259 -5.34 15.48 -2.72
C PHE A 259 -5.25 17.02 -2.79
N SER A 260 -5.71 17.61 -3.88
CA SER A 260 -5.63 19.07 -4.12
C SER A 260 -6.49 19.86 -3.13
N SER A 261 -7.67 19.36 -2.76
CA SER A 261 -8.54 20.01 -1.78
C SER A 261 -7.89 20.04 -0.39
N VAL A 262 -7.22 18.95 0.00
CA VAL A 262 -6.43 18.87 1.24
C VAL A 262 -5.25 19.86 1.23
N ASN A 263 -4.48 19.88 0.14
CA ASN A 263 -3.29 20.73 0.05
C ASN A 263 -3.65 22.23 0.06
N CYS A 264 -4.76 22.61 -0.60
CA CYS A 264 -5.27 23.98 -0.57
C CYS A 264 -5.67 24.41 0.85
N PHE A 265 -6.37 23.53 1.59
CA PHE A 265 -6.75 23.78 2.97
C PHE A 265 -5.51 23.99 3.86
N HIS A 266 -4.49 23.14 3.71
CA HIS A 266 -3.28 23.23 4.52
C HIS A 266 -2.44 24.48 4.21
N ARG A 267 -2.31 24.90 2.93
CA ARG A 267 -1.64 26.17 2.59
C ARG A 267 -2.33 27.37 3.21
N ARG A 268 -3.68 27.38 3.25
CA ARG A 268 -4.44 28.48 3.84
C ARG A 268 -4.35 28.52 5.37
N SER A 269 -4.22 27.37 6.04
CA SER A 269 -4.05 27.31 7.49
C SER A 269 -2.64 27.71 7.94
N VAL A 270 -1.60 27.38 7.17
CA VAL A 270 -0.20 27.70 7.50
C VAL A 270 0.15 29.17 7.17
N CYS A 271 -0.50 29.80 6.19
CA CYS A 271 -0.31 31.23 5.89
C CYS A 271 -1.05 32.18 6.86
N ARG A 272 -1.67 31.68 7.93
CA ARG A 272 -2.41 32.48 8.93
C ARG A 272 -1.77 32.47 10.33
N GLU A 273 -0.56 31.95 10.46
CA GLU A 273 0.27 32.06 11.67
C GLU A 273 1.50 32.95 11.41
#